data_AF-A0A2N2GBB5-F1
#
_entry.id   AF-A0A2N2GBB5-F1
#
_cell.length_a   1.000
_cell.length_b   1.000
_cell.length_c   1.000
_cell.angle_alpha   90.00
_cell.angle_beta   90.00
_cell.angle_gamma   90.00
#
_symmetry.space_group_name_H-M   'P 1'
#
loop_
_entity.id
_entity.type
_entity.pdbx_description
1 polymer ?
#
loop_
_entity_poly.entity_id
_entity_poly.type
_entity_poly.pdbx_seq_one_letter_code
_entity_poly.pdbx_strand_id
1 'polypeptide(L)'
;MATLAKQLQKIVDAYIDDGQNWPATTRQIAAWAVLKKLWQPQSSAIIDQCADQLARAMREEHIIDPQGRTVRAKHVARISKNGEQTALWADIRTAKAEHMEIAFQQRRQQVVGDCRQLKTDVDSFNENRKPEKPIQIIFDFTYDIEELQAGSNF
;
A
#
# COMPACT_ATOMS: atom_id res chain seq x y z
N MET A 1 -16.75 -28.97 0.11
CA MET A 1 -15.79 -28.30 1.02
C MET A 1 -16.58 -27.46 2.01
N ALA A 2 -16.26 -27.49 3.31
CA ALA A 2 -16.86 -26.56 4.26
C ALA A 2 -16.36 -25.15 3.95
N THR A 3 -17.25 -24.15 3.97
CA THR A 3 -16.86 -22.75 3.78
C THR A 3 -16.05 -22.27 4.98
N LEU A 4 -15.19 -21.26 4.80
CA LEU A 4 -14.44 -20.63 5.89
C LEU A 4 -15.37 -20.22 7.05
N ALA A 5 -16.56 -19.69 6.72
CA ALA A 5 -17.57 -19.34 7.71
C ALA A 5 -18.01 -20.54 8.57
N LYS A 6 -18.26 -21.71 7.96
CA LYS A 6 -18.64 -22.94 8.69
C LYS A 6 -17.49 -23.47 9.55
N GLN A 7 -16.24 -23.31 9.13
CA GLN A 7 -15.08 -23.67 9.96
C GLN A 7 -14.95 -22.75 11.18
N LEU A 8 -15.11 -21.45 11.00
CA LEU A 8 -15.06 -20.47 12.09
C LEU A 8 -16.20 -20.67 13.09
N GLN A 9 -17.41 -21.01 12.62
CA GLN A 9 -18.53 -21.38 13.50
C GLN A 9 -18.18 -22.59 14.38
N LYS A 10 -17.62 -23.66 13.81
CA LYS A 10 -17.17 -24.84 14.58
C LYS A 10 -16.12 -24.51 15.64
N ILE A 11 -15.26 -23.52 15.39
CA ILE A 11 -14.27 -23.06 16.38
C ILE A 11 -14.97 -22.35 17.55
N VAL A 12 -16.01 -21.57 17.28
CA VAL A 12 -16.82 -20.93 18.33
C VAL A 12 -17.56 -21.97 19.15
N ASP A 13 -18.18 -22.96 18.50
CA ASP A 13 -18.86 -24.06 19.19
C ASP A 13 -17.87 -24.81 20.09
N ALA A 14 -16.69 -25.16 19.58
CA ALA A 14 -15.64 -25.82 20.35
C ALA A 14 -15.10 -24.98 21.52
N TYR A 15 -15.09 -23.65 21.41
CA TYR A 15 -14.70 -22.74 22.50
C TYR A 15 -15.71 -22.81 23.65
N ILE A 16 -17.01 -22.85 23.32
CA ILE A 16 -18.09 -22.98 24.31
C ILE A 16 -18.05 -24.39 24.94
N ASP A 17 -17.88 -25.43 24.12
CA ASP A 17 -17.83 -26.82 24.58
C ASP A 17 -16.59 -27.10 25.48
N ASP A 18 -15.47 -26.41 25.26
CA ASP A 18 -14.25 -26.48 26.11
C ASP A 18 -14.40 -25.71 27.43
N GLY A 19 -15.59 -25.19 27.74
CA GLY A 19 -15.92 -24.51 29.00
C GLY A 19 -15.24 -23.16 29.18
N GLN A 20 -14.80 -22.53 28.09
CA GLN A 20 -14.14 -21.23 28.15
C GLN A 20 -15.13 -20.14 28.59
N ASN A 21 -14.59 -19.03 29.11
CA ASN A 21 -15.41 -17.95 29.62
C ASN A 21 -16.36 -17.41 28.54
N TRP A 22 -17.66 -17.37 28.83
CA TRP A 22 -18.72 -16.84 27.97
C TRP A 22 -19.64 -15.90 28.76
N PRO A 23 -20.02 -14.72 28.24
CA PRO A 23 -19.70 -14.15 26.93
C PRO A 23 -18.21 -13.81 26.76
N ALA A 24 -17.72 -13.86 25.52
CA ALA A 24 -16.33 -13.58 25.16
C ALA A 24 -16.21 -12.60 23.99
N THR A 25 -15.08 -11.89 23.94
CA THR A 25 -14.67 -11.12 22.76
C THR A 25 -14.13 -12.06 21.68
N THR A 26 -14.23 -11.64 20.42
CA THR A 26 -13.64 -12.38 19.29
C THR A 26 -12.13 -12.56 19.43
N ARG A 27 -11.42 -11.62 20.07
CA ARG A 27 -9.99 -11.72 20.37
C ARG A 27 -9.67 -12.87 21.34
N GLN A 28 -10.49 -13.08 22.37
CA GLN A 28 -10.31 -14.19 23.32
C GLN A 28 -10.52 -15.55 22.64
N ILE A 29 -11.59 -15.68 21.84
CA ILE A 29 -11.89 -16.89 21.08
C ILE A 29 -10.76 -17.21 20.09
N ALA A 30 -10.28 -16.19 19.35
CA ALA A 30 -9.18 -16.35 18.40
C ALA A 30 -7.86 -16.77 19.08
N ALA A 31 -7.52 -16.16 20.23
CA ALA A 31 -6.33 -16.52 20.99
C ALA A 31 -6.36 -17.98 21.44
N TRP A 32 -7.50 -18.43 21.98
CA TRP A 32 -7.71 -19.84 22.35
C TRP A 32 -7.63 -20.78 21.13
N ALA A 33 -8.26 -20.42 20.02
CA ALA A 33 -8.27 -21.24 18.81
C ALA A 33 -6.88 -21.42 18.19
N VAL A 34 -6.05 -20.38 18.22
CA VAL A 34 -4.64 -20.43 17.81
C VAL A 34 -3.84 -21.35 18.76
N LEU A 35 -4.02 -21.20 20.07
CA LEU A 35 -3.34 -22.04 21.08
C LEU A 35 -3.70 -23.53 20.92
N LYS A 36 -4.98 -23.84 20.66
CA LYS A 36 -5.47 -25.21 20.41
C LYS A 36 -5.20 -25.70 18.97
N LYS A 37 -4.56 -24.88 18.12
CA LYS A 37 -4.28 -25.16 16.70
C LYS A 37 -5.53 -25.49 15.86
N LEU A 38 -6.72 -25.06 16.30
CA LEU A 38 -8.00 -25.25 15.59
C LEU A 38 -8.15 -24.26 14.44
N TRP A 39 -7.43 -23.15 14.52
CA TRP A 39 -7.29 -22.17 13.47
C TRP A 39 -5.82 -21.96 13.13
N GLN A 40 -5.50 -21.97 11.84
CA GLN A 40 -4.20 -21.55 11.32
C GLN A 40 -4.45 -20.61 10.14
N PRO A 41 -3.63 -19.56 9.98
CA PRO A 41 -3.72 -18.74 8.79
C PRO A 41 -3.53 -19.63 7.56
N GLN A 42 -4.31 -19.39 6.51
CA GLN A 42 -3.99 -19.95 5.21
C GLN A 42 -2.57 -19.51 4.83
N SER A 43 -1.72 -20.41 4.33
CA SER A 43 -0.33 -20.09 3.99
C SER A 43 -0.23 -18.88 3.06
N SER A 44 -1.22 -18.69 2.17
CA SER A 44 -1.33 -17.49 1.33
C SER A 44 -1.44 -16.21 2.14
N ALA A 45 -2.24 -16.16 3.21
CA ALA A 45 -2.39 -14.97 4.04
C ALA A 45 -1.09 -14.57 4.75
N ILE A 46 -0.28 -15.55 5.18
CA ILE A 46 1.06 -15.27 5.75
C ILE A 46 2.01 -14.76 4.66
N ILE A 47 2.00 -15.39 3.48
CA ILE A 47 2.81 -14.97 2.34
C ILE A 47 2.44 -13.56 1.91
N ASP A 48 1.15 -13.25 1.79
CA ASP A 48 0.64 -11.94 1.40
C ASP A 48 1.04 -10.87 2.42
N GLN A 49 0.90 -11.15 3.71
CA GLN A 49 1.35 -10.25 4.77
C GLN A 49 2.85 -9.99 4.70
N CYS A 50 3.67 -11.03 4.47
CA CYS A 50 5.11 -10.91 4.31
C CYS A 50 5.46 -10.10 3.04
N ALA A 51 4.81 -10.41 1.92
CA ALA A 51 5.01 -9.72 0.65
C ALA A 51 4.67 -8.22 0.76
N ASP A 52 3.61 -7.87 1.48
CA ASP A 52 3.25 -6.48 1.77
C ASP A 52 4.30 -5.75 2.61
N GLN A 53 4.86 -6.41 3.63
CA GLN A 53 5.93 -5.86 4.45
C GLN A 53 7.22 -5.67 3.63
N LEU A 54 7.61 -6.66 2.83
CA LEU A 54 8.75 -6.56 1.92
C LEU A 54 8.54 -5.44 0.90
N ALA A 55 7.35 -5.34 0.32
CA ALA A 55 7.00 -4.29 -0.61
C ALA A 55 7.14 -2.89 0.03
N ARG A 56 6.71 -2.70 1.28
CA ARG A 56 6.88 -1.45 2.03
C ARG A 56 8.36 -1.13 2.28
N ALA A 57 9.12 -2.08 2.80
CA ALA A 57 10.56 -1.93 3.05
C ALA A 57 11.31 -1.56 1.76
N MET A 58 11.01 -2.23 0.64
CA MET A 58 11.58 -1.91 -0.67
C MET A 58 11.17 -0.51 -1.17
N ARG A 59 10.06 0.08 -0.71
CA ARG A 59 9.71 1.47 -1.06
C ARG A 59 10.56 2.49 -0.33
N GLU A 60 10.97 2.16 0.88
CA GLU A 60 11.66 3.06 1.80
C GLU A 60 13.18 3.03 1.60
N GLU A 61 13.72 1.97 0.99
CA GLU A 61 15.15 1.87 0.68
C GLU A 61 15.59 2.97 -0.30
N HIS A 62 16.52 3.83 0.16
CA HIS A 62 17.19 4.84 -0.66
C HIS A 62 18.70 4.60 -0.69
N ILE A 63 19.33 5.03 -1.78
CA ILE A 63 20.78 5.04 -1.98
C ILE A 63 21.22 6.44 -2.38
N ILE A 64 22.50 6.74 -2.18
CA ILE A 64 23.13 7.92 -2.77
C ILE A 64 23.69 7.51 -4.14
N ASP A 65 23.26 8.20 -5.19
CA ASP A 65 23.77 7.96 -6.53
C ASP A 65 25.14 8.65 -6.75
N PRO A 66 25.85 8.38 -7.87
CA PRO A 66 27.16 9.00 -8.11
C PRO A 66 27.13 10.53 -8.26
N GLN A 67 25.95 11.14 -8.42
CA GLN A 67 25.77 12.59 -8.45
C GLN A 67 25.47 13.17 -7.06
N GLY A 68 25.41 12.34 -6.02
CA GLY A 68 25.12 12.77 -4.65
C GLY A 68 23.62 12.87 -4.33
N ARG A 69 22.74 12.40 -5.22
CA ARG A 69 21.29 12.46 -5.01
C ARG A 69 20.81 11.27 -4.19
N THR A 70 19.91 11.51 -3.24
CA THR A 70 19.17 10.44 -2.58
C THR A 70 18.09 9.92 -3.51
N VAL A 71 18.28 8.71 -4.04
CA VAL A 71 17.33 8.07 -4.97
C VAL A 71 16.78 6.79 -4.36
N ARG A 72 15.52 6.50 -4.65
CA ARG A 72 14.90 5.25 -4.24
C ARG A 72 15.56 4.08 -4.96
N ALA A 73 15.92 3.04 -4.21
CA ALA A 73 16.67 1.91 -4.76
C ALA A 73 15.79 0.98 -5.60
N LYS A 74 14.59 0.65 -5.11
CA LYS A 74 13.72 -0.38 -5.70
C LYS A 74 12.44 0.21 -6.27
N HIS A 75 12.14 -0.19 -7.51
CA HIS A 75 11.00 0.27 -8.28
C HIS A 75 10.09 -0.88 -8.70
N VAL A 76 8.79 -0.67 -8.53
CA VAL A 76 7.76 -1.64 -8.88
C VAL A 76 7.15 -1.29 -10.24
N ALA A 77 7.04 -2.31 -11.09
CA ALA A 77 6.28 -2.25 -12.34
C ALA A 77 5.14 -3.28 -12.25
N ARG A 78 3.90 -2.82 -12.40
CA ARG A 78 2.73 -3.70 -12.55
C ARG A 78 2.57 -4.07 -14.01
N ILE A 79 2.83 -5.31 -14.36
CA ILE A 79 2.73 -5.80 -15.73
C ILE A 79 1.50 -6.69 -15.83
N SER A 80 0.68 -6.47 -16.86
CA SER A 80 -0.41 -7.39 -17.18
C SER A 80 0.04 -8.37 -18.25
N LYS A 81 -0.07 -9.67 -17.97
CA LYS A 81 0.19 -10.74 -18.93
C LYS A 81 -0.94 -11.76 -18.83
N ASN A 82 -1.58 -12.07 -19.95
CA ASN A 82 -2.70 -13.01 -20.02
C ASN A 82 -3.88 -12.69 -19.06
N GLY A 83 -4.14 -11.40 -18.82
CA GLY A 83 -5.21 -10.95 -17.90
C GLY A 83 -4.85 -10.97 -16.42
N GLU A 84 -3.68 -11.51 -16.06
CA GLU A 84 -3.16 -11.45 -14.69
C GLU A 84 -2.26 -10.23 -14.52
N GLN A 85 -2.41 -9.50 -13.41
CA GLN A 85 -1.54 -8.38 -13.06
C GLN A 85 -0.51 -8.84 -12.03
N THR A 86 0.77 -8.68 -12.37
CA THR A 86 1.88 -9.04 -11.47
C THR A 86 2.70 -7.80 -11.13
N ALA A 87 3.02 -7.61 -9.85
CA ALA A 87 3.92 -6.57 -9.38
C ALA A 87 5.36 -7.09 -9.37
N LEU A 88 6.19 -6.63 -10.30
CA LEU A 88 7.60 -6.98 -10.37
C LEU A 88 8.44 -5.86 -9.77
N TRP A 89 9.45 -6.22 -8.98
CA TRP A 89 10.38 -5.29 -8.34
C TRP A 89 11.76 -5.41 -8.98
N ALA A 90 12.41 -4.27 -9.21
CA ALA A 90 13.79 -4.23 -9.69
C ALA A 90 14.57 -3.10 -9.02
N ASP A 91 15.89 -3.25 -9.00
CA ASP A 91 16.82 -2.24 -8.48
C ASP A 91 17.24 -1.28 -9.58
N ILE A 92 17.15 0.04 -9.32
CA ILE A 92 17.44 1.09 -10.30
C ILE A 92 18.86 0.98 -10.92
N ARG A 93 19.81 0.36 -10.20
CA ARG A 93 21.20 0.19 -10.66
C ARG A 93 21.37 -0.93 -11.67
N THR A 94 20.45 -1.90 -11.71
CA THR A 94 20.60 -3.14 -12.51
C THR A 94 19.38 -3.45 -13.38
N ALA A 95 18.27 -2.74 -13.19
CA ALA A 95 17.05 -2.90 -13.96
C ALA A 95 17.27 -2.55 -15.44
N LYS A 96 16.53 -3.25 -16.30
CA LYS A 96 16.45 -2.86 -17.71
C LYS A 96 15.62 -1.59 -17.87
N ALA A 97 15.88 -0.82 -18.92
CA ALA A 97 15.20 0.44 -19.20
C ALA A 97 13.68 0.25 -19.31
N GLU A 98 13.22 -0.83 -19.95
CA GLU A 98 11.78 -1.08 -20.15
C GLU A 98 11.02 -1.25 -18.83
N HIS A 99 11.64 -1.89 -17.82
CA HIS A 99 11.05 -2.01 -16.49
C HIS A 99 10.92 -0.64 -15.83
N MET A 100 11.98 0.18 -15.92
CA MET A 100 12.02 1.50 -15.30
C MET A 100 11.04 2.48 -15.95
N GLU A 101 10.89 2.44 -17.29
CA GLU A 101 9.88 3.22 -18.00
C GLU A 101 8.47 2.94 -17.50
N ILE A 102 8.10 1.65 -17.38
CA ILE A 102 6.79 1.25 -16.85
C ILE A 102 6.63 1.74 -15.40
N ALA A 103 7.63 1.51 -14.56
CA ALA A 103 7.58 1.91 -13.15
C ALA A 103 7.42 3.43 -12.98
N PHE A 104 8.17 4.22 -13.75
CA PHE A 104 8.10 5.68 -13.70
C PHE A 104 6.77 6.22 -14.25
N GLN A 105 6.26 5.66 -15.36
CA GLN A 105 4.96 6.05 -15.90
C GLN A 105 3.82 5.74 -14.91
N GLN A 106 3.86 4.58 -14.27
CA GLN A 106 2.88 4.22 -13.24
C GLN A 106 2.97 5.13 -12.02
N ARG A 107 4.19 5.49 -11.58
CA ARG A 107 4.37 6.45 -10.49
C ARG A 107 3.86 7.85 -10.86
N ARG A 108 4.11 8.28 -12.10
CA ARG A 108 3.55 9.54 -12.64
C ARG A 108 2.03 9.52 -12.64
N GLN A 109 1.40 8.42 -13.06
CA GLN A 109 -0.05 8.27 -13.02
C GLN A 109 -0.61 8.32 -11.59
N GLN A 110 0.10 7.79 -10.60
CA GLN A 110 -0.28 7.94 -9.19
C GLN A 110 -0.30 9.42 -8.77
N VAL A 111 0.77 10.17 -9.08
CA VAL A 111 0.83 11.61 -8.79
C VAL A 111 -0.34 12.37 -9.44
N VAL A 112 -0.66 12.06 -10.70
CA VAL A 112 -1.82 12.65 -11.39
C VAL A 112 -3.13 12.27 -10.69
N GLY A 113 -3.27 11.03 -10.23
CA GLY A 113 -4.44 10.56 -9.48
C GLY A 113 -4.64 11.34 -8.17
N ASP A 114 -3.56 11.55 -7.43
CA ASP A 114 -3.56 12.33 -6.18
C ASP A 114 -3.95 13.80 -6.46
N CYS A 115 -3.36 14.41 -7.49
CA CYS A 115 -3.69 15.78 -7.91
C CYS A 115 -5.16 15.91 -8.33
N ARG A 116 -5.68 14.94 -9.08
CA ARG A 116 -7.08 14.92 -9.50
C ARG A 116 -8.01 14.87 -8.28
N GLN A 117 -7.71 14.02 -7.30
CA GLN A 117 -8.53 13.93 -6.08
C GLN A 117 -8.54 15.25 -5.33
N LEU A 118 -7.35 15.84 -5.10
CA LEU A 118 -7.24 17.13 -4.42
C LEU A 118 -8.00 18.24 -5.16
N LYS A 119 -7.92 18.27 -6.50
CA LYS A 119 -8.70 19.21 -7.31
C LYS A 119 -10.20 19.04 -7.10
N THR A 120 -10.70 17.81 -7.19
CA THR A 120 -12.12 17.51 -6.99
C THR A 120 -12.59 17.96 -5.60
N ASP A 121 -11.78 17.75 -4.57
CA ASP A 121 -12.11 18.13 -3.19
C ASP A 121 -12.18 19.66 -3.05
N VAL A 122 -11.22 20.40 -3.64
CA VAL A 122 -11.19 21.87 -3.64
C VAL A 122 -12.36 22.46 -4.41
N ASP A 123 -12.64 21.94 -5.61
CA ASP A 123 -13.76 22.37 -6.44
C ASP A 123 -15.08 22.18 -5.68
N SER A 124 -15.30 20.97 -5.14
CA SER A 124 -16.48 20.66 -4.33
C SER A 124 -16.64 21.59 -3.13
N PHE A 125 -15.55 21.88 -2.40
CA PHE A 125 -15.60 22.80 -1.28
C PHE A 125 -15.98 24.22 -1.74
N ASN A 126 -15.31 24.73 -2.76
CA ASN A 126 -15.55 26.08 -3.29
C ASN A 126 -16.99 26.25 -3.80
N GLU A 127 -17.50 25.28 -4.56
CA GLU A 127 -18.84 25.33 -5.15
C GLU A 127 -19.95 25.23 -4.08
N ASN A 128 -19.76 24.36 -3.08
CA ASN A 128 -20.78 24.11 -2.06
C ASN A 128 -20.74 25.11 -0.91
N ARG A 129 -19.55 25.61 -0.53
CA ARG A 129 -19.40 26.55 0.59
C ARG A 129 -19.36 28.01 0.17
N LYS A 130 -19.06 28.29 -1.10
CA LYS A 130 -18.99 29.64 -1.68
C LYS A 130 -18.28 30.63 -0.76
N PRO A 131 -17.04 30.35 -0.33
CA PRO A 131 -16.29 31.25 0.52
C PRO A 131 -16.07 32.59 -0.21
N GLU A 132 -15.89 33.67 0.55
CA GLU A 132 -15.63 35.01 -0.01
C GLU A 132 -14.41 35.01 -0.95
N LYS A 133 -13.42 34.18 -0.63
CA LYS A 133 -12.23 33.93 -1.47
C LYS A 133 -12.13 32.44 -1.77
N PRO A 134 -12.46 31.99 -2.99
CA PRO A 134 -12.28 30.60 -3.40
C PRO A 134 -10.83 30.16 -3.26
N ILE A 135 -10.62 28.94 -2.75
CA ILE A 135 -9.29 28.35 -2.63
C ILE A 135 -8.77 28.03 -4.03
N GLN A 136 -7.58 28.52 -4.35
CA GLN A 136 -6.89 28.24 -5.62
C GLN A 136 -5.66 27.37 -5.35
N ILE A 137 -5.54 26.25 -6.07
CA ILE A 137 -4.39 25.34 -6.02
C ILE A 137 -3.78 25.23 -7.42
N ILE A 138 -2.46 25.44 -7.50
CA ILE A 138 -1.66 25.26 -8.72
C ILE A 138 -1.13 23.83 -8.72
N PHE A 139 -1.33 23.11 -9.84
CA PHE A 139 -0.85 21.73 -10.03
C PHE A 139 0.36 21.65 -10.97
N ASP A 140 0.96 22.80 -11.29
CA ASP A 140 2.27 22.89 -11.93
C ASP A 140 3.34 22.99 -10.84
N PHE A 141 4.05 21.89 -10.63
CA PHE A 141 5.08 21.76 -9.59
C PHE A 141 6.49 22.12 -10.08
N THR A 142 6.63 22.76 -11.25
CA THR A 142 7.94 23.06 -11.83
C THR A 142 8.81 23.83 -10.84
N TYR A 143 8.29 24.93 -10.28
CA TYR A 143 9.04 25.74 -9.32
C TYR A 143 9.21 25.05 -7.95
N ASP A 144 8.22 24.29 -7.47
CA ASP A 144 8.33 23.54 -6.22
C ASP A 144 9.50 22.53 -6.28
N ILE A 145 9.66 21.86 -7.43
CA ILE A 145 10.77 20.92 -7.67
C ILE A 145 12.12 21.66 -7.72
N GLU A 146 12.18 22.78 -8.43
CA GLU A 146 13.39 23.61 -8.51
C GLU A 146 13.83 24.14 -7.14
N GLU A 147 12.89 24.62 -6.32
CA GLU A 147 13.15 25.12 -4.98
C GLU A 147 13.69 24.03 -4.05
N LEU A 148 13.07 22.84 -4.05
CA LEU A 148 13.54 21.70 -3.26
C LEU A 148 14.95 21.25 -3.67
N GLN A 149 15.28 21.30 -4.97
CA GLN A 149 16.62 21.00 -5.45
C GLN A 149 17.64 22.06 -5.00
N ALA A 150 17.28 23.34 -5.03
CA ALA A 150 18.14 24.43 -4.58
C ALA A 150 18.39 24.40 -3.06
N GLY A 151 17.36 24.07 -2.26
CA GLY A 151 17.45 23.98 -0.79
C GLY A 151 18.20 22.75 -0.26
N SER A 152 18.43 21.74 -1.10
CA SER A 152 19.16 20.51 -0.73
C SER A 152 20.69 20.64 -0.82
N ASN A 153 21.23 21.85 -1.07
CA ASN A 153 22.66 22.14 -1.27
C ASN A 153 23.38 22.76 -0.04
N PHE A 154 22.93 22.49 1.19
CA PHE A 154 23.61 22.91 2.43
C PHE A 154 24.03 21.73 3.30
#